data_AF-A0A535UV93-F1
#
_entry.id   AF-A0A535UV93-F1
#
_cell.length_a   1.000
_cell.length_b   1.000
_cell.length_c   1.000
_cell.angle_alpha   90.00
_cell.angle_beta   90.00
_cell.angle_gamma   90.00
#
_symmetry.space_group_name_H-M   'P 1'
#
loop_
_entity.id
_entity.type
_entity.pdbx_description
1 polymer ?
#
loop_
_entity_poly.entity_id
_entity_poly.type
_entity_poly.pdbx_seq_one_letter_code
_entity_poly.pdbx_strand_id
1 'polypeptide(L)'
;MTQIAARPSIAETLISARLSLLQSKRLILATLERRMRQQPVEELRDRVEHMRNETRTAQNSYSFSVLAWGSPNTPGYWPVAYKRLAEVADRLSTSLREASGDMPPTERYELAAEVEMLEQLRSEWRASIRTALTPVA
;
A
#
# COMPACT_ATOMS: atom_id res chain seq x y z
N MET A 1 14.87 13.16 35.88
CA MET A 1 13.83 14.01 35.26
C MET A 1 14.60 15.15 34.60
N THR A 2 14.73 15.25 33.29
CA THR A 2 13.69 15.48 32.26
C THR A 2 14.18 14.98 30.90
N GLN A 3 13.36 14.18 30.19
CA GLN A 3 13.62 13.82 28.80
C GLN A 3 13.50 15.07 27.92
N ILE A 4 14.57 15.41 27.21
CA ILE A 4 14.53 16.40 26.12
C ILE A 4 13.80 15.71 24.97
N ALA A 5 12.51 16.02 24.77
CA ALA A 5 11.79 15.62 23.58
C ALA A 5 12.50 16.24 22.36
N ALA A 6 13.19 15.41 21.57
CA ALA A 6 13.82 15.84 20.34
C ALA A 6 12.74 16.47 19.43
N ARG A 7 12.95 17.71 18.98
CA ARG A 7 12.04 18.36 18.04
C ARG A 7 11.93 17.47 16.80
N PRO A 8 10.70 17.21 16.30
CA PRO A 8 10.54 16.44 15.08
C PRO A 8 11.29 17.14 13.95
N SER A 9 12.07 16.36 13.21
CA SER A 9 12.78 16.88 12.05
C SER A 9 11.80 17.48 11.05
N ILE A 10 12.28 18.42 10.21
CA ILE A 10 11.46 19.03 9.15
C ILE A 10 10.87 17.95 8.23
N ALA A 11 11.63 16.87 7.97
CA ALA A 11 11.18 15.71 7.21
C ALA A 11 10.00 14.99 7.89
N GLU A 12 10.08 14.71 9.19
CA GLU A 12 8.98 14.08 9.95
C GLU A 12 7.73 14.96 9.99
N THR A 13 7.93 16.29 10.08
CA THR A 13 6.83 17.26 10.05
C THR A 13 6.14 17.26 8.68
N LEU A 14 6.92 17.23 7.58
CA LEU A 14 6.40 17.14 6.21
C LEU A 14 5.69 15.81 5.96
N ILE A 15 6.24 14.69 6.44
CA ILE A 15 5.64 13.36 6.31
C ILE A 15 4.32 13.30 7.09
N SER A 16 4.30 13.81 8.32
CA SER A 16 3.11 13.87 9.17
C SER A 16 2.01 14.73 8.54
N ALA A 17 2.37 15.93 8.05
CA ALA A 17 1.44 16.81 7.34
C ALA A 17 0.86 16.13 6.09
N ARG A 18 1.69 15.40 5.33
CA ARG A 18 1.25 14.66 4.14
C ARG A 18 0.35 13.48 4.49
N LEU A 19 0.61 12.77 5.58
CA LEU A 19 -0.26 11.72 6.11
C LEU A 19 -1.62 12.27 6.54
N SER A 20 -1.66 13.38 7.28
CA SER A 20 -2.91 14.03 7.68
C SER A 20 -3.72 14.49 6.46
N LEU A 21 -3.04 14.99 5.42
CA LEU A 21 -3.67 15.39 4.17
C LEU A 21 -4.23 14.20 3.39
N LEU A 22 -3.56 13.05 3.42
CA LEU A 22 -4.09 11.81 2.82
C LEU A 22 -5.28 11.25 3.62
N GLN A 23 -5.22 11.30 4.95
CA GLN A 23 -6.32 10.87 5.83
C GLN A 23 -7.57 11.75 5.65
N SER A 24 -7.40 13.08 5.56
CA SER A 24 -8.51 13.99 5.31
C SER A 24 -9.14 13.75 3.94
N LYS A 25 -8.34 13.56 2.89
CA LYS A 25 -8.82 13.18 1.55
C LYS A 25 -9.62 11.87 1.59
N ARG A 26 -9.16 10.87 2.34
CA ARG A 26 -9.85 9.57 2.47
C ARG A 26 -11.21 9.70 3.16
N LEU A 27 -11.30 10.53 4.20
CA LEU A 27 -12.55 10.83 4.90
C LEU A 27 -13.54 11.58 4.00
N ILE A 28 -13.05 12.57 3.25
CA ILE A 28 -13.83 13.32 2.27
C ILE A 28 -14.38 12.37 1.20
N LEU A 29 -13.55 11.48 0.67
CA LEU A 29 -13.97 10.45 -0.29
C LEU A 29 -15.07 9.55 0.25
N ALA A 30 -14.93 9.03 1.47
CA ALA A 30 -15.98 8.20 2.08
C ALA A 30 -17.30 8.95 2.29
N THR A 31 -17.20 10.24 2.64
CA THR A 31 -18.37 11.11 2.83
C THR A 31 -19.05 11.44 1.51
N LEU A 32 -18.27 11.73 0.47
CA LEU A 32 -18.74 11.92 -0.89
C LEU A 32 -19.40 10.65 -1.42
N GLU A 33 -18.77 9.49 -1.27
CA GLU A 33 -19.33 8.19 -1.68
C GLU A 33 -20.70 7.94 -1.02
N ARG A 34 -20.84 8.27 0.27
CA ARG A 34 -22.12 8.15 1.00
C ARG A 34 -23.20 9.11 0.48
N ARG A 35 -22.84 10.35 0.14
CA ARG A 35 -23.78 11.35 -0.42
C ARG A 35 -24.11 11.08 -1.88
N MET A 36 -23.16 10.55 -2.65
CA MET A 36 -23.30 10.24 -4.07
C MET A 36 -24.22 9.05 -4.32
N ARG A 37 -24.40 8.14 -3.34
CA ARG A 37 -25.48 7.13 -3.36
C ARG A 37 -26.90 7.73 -3.39
N GLN A 38 -27.06 9.06 -3.30
CA GLN A 38 -28.35 9.77 -3.29
C GLN A 38 -28.62 10.64 -4.55
N GLN A 39 -27.74 10.62 -5.57
CA GLN A 39 -27.83 11.46 -6.80
C GLN A 39 -27.63 10.62 -8.09
N PRO A 40 -27.99 11.12 -9.30
CA PRO A 40 -27.90 10.35 -10.55
C PRO A 40 -26.46 9.85 -10.83
N VAL A 41 -26.36 8.58 -11.22
CA VAL A 41 -25.27 7.66 -10.83
C VAL A 41 -24.01 7.80 -11.69
N GLU A 42 -24.14 8.20 -12.96
CA GLU A 42 -23.07 8.07 -13.96
C GLU A 42 -21.96 9.13 -13.83
N GLU A 43 -22.28 10.43 -13.86
CA GLU A 43 -21.27 11.50 -13.72
C GLU A 43 -20.55 11.47 -12.36
N LEU A 44 -21.25 10.98 -11.34
CA LEU A 44 -20.71 10.82 -9.99
C LEU A 44 -19.76 9.63 -9.89
N ARG A 45 -20.06 8.53 -10.58
CA ARG A 45 -19.18 7.36 -10.66
C ARG A 45 -17.84 7.73 -11.31
N ASP A 46 -17.86 8.48 -12.39
CA ASP A 46 -16.64 8.93 -13.07
C ASP A 46 -15.80 9.83 -12.19
N ARG A 47 -16.42 10.74 -11.43
CA ARG A 47 -15.71 11.62 -10.51
C ARG A 47 -15.12 10.88 -9.30
N VAL A 48 -15.83 9.89 -8.77
CA VAL A 48 -15.30 9.00 -7.73
C VAL A 48 -14.11 8.21 -8.25
N GLU A 49 -14.22 7.66 -9.45
CA GLU A 49 -13.15 6.86 -10.05
C GLU A 49 -11.92 7.71 -10.36
N HIS A 50 -12.12 8.93 -10.86
CA HIS A 50 -11.05 9.90 -11.04
C HIS A 50 -10.30 10.17 -9.72
N MET A 51 -11.02 10.46 -8.63
CA MET A 51 -10.38 10.78 -7.36
C MET A 51 -9.77 9.56 -6.66
N ARG A 52 -10.29 8.35 -6.90
CA ARG A 52 -9.61 7.09 -6.54
C ARG A 52 -8.28 6.95 -7.27
N ASN A 53 -8.25 7.26 -8.56
CA ASN A 53 -7.02 7.24 -9.37
C ASN A 53 -6.00 8.29 -8.90
N GLU A 54 -6.43 9.51 -8.59
CA GLU A 54 -5.56 10.54 -8.01
C GLU A 54 -4.96 10.07 -6.67
N THR A 55 -5.80 9.51 -5.80
CA THR A 55 -5.35 9.01 -4.48
C THR A 55 -4.36 7.85 -4.63
N ARG A 56 -4.63 6.92 -5.55
CA ARG A 56 -3.72 5.81 -5.89
C ARG A 56 -2.39 6.33 -6.40
N THR A 57 -2.41 7.33 -7.28
CA THR A 57 -1.20 7.96 -7.82
C THR A 57 -0.40 8.66 -6.71
N ALA A 58 -1.05 9.45 -5.87
CA ALA A 58 -0.40 10.14 -4.75
C ALA A 58 0.21 9.15 -3.74
N GLN A 59 -0.50 8.07 -3.42
CA GLN A 59 0.01 6.99 -2.58
C GLN A 59 1.21 6.30 -3.23
N ASN A 60 1.17 6.10 -4.54
CA ASN A 60 2.27 5.47 -5.27
C ASN A 60 3.53 6.33 -5.23
N SER A 61 3.40 7.63 -5.49
CA SER A 61 4.50 8.59 -5.39
C SER A 61 5.05 8.67 -3.96
N TYR A 62 4.18 8.71 -2.93
CA TYR A 62 4.62 8.66 -1.53
C TYR A 62 5.45 7.40 -1.24
N SER A 63 4.92 6.23 -1.59
CA SER A 63 5.61 4.96 -1.33
C SER A 63 6.94 4.88 -2.09
N PHE A 64 7.01 5.39 -3.32
CA PHE A 64 8.26 5.49 -4.06
C PHE A 64 9.27 6.39 -3.34
N SER A 65 8.87 7.59 -2.93
CA SER A 65 9.76 8.51 -2.21
C SER A 65 10.26 7.95 -0.89
N VAL A 66 9.41 7.26 -0.12
CA VAL A 66 9.80 6.61 1.15
C VAL A 66 10.84 5.52 0.91
N LEU A 67 10.72 4.73 -0.17
CA LEU A 67 11.71 3.68 -0.46
C LEU A 67 13.01 4.22 -1.07
N ALA A 68 12.92 5.28 -1.87
CA ALA A 68 14.09 5.88 -2.50
C ALA A 68 14.94 6.70 -1.53
N TRP A 69 14.30 7.42 -0.60
CA TRP A 69 14.95 8.42 0.24
C TRP A 69 14.71 8.25 1.75
N GLY A 70 13.84 7.32 2.15
CA GLY A 70 13.58 7.04 3.56
C GLY A 70 14.67 6.17 4.19
N SER A 71 14.58 6.03 5.51
CA SER A 71 15.51 5.20 6.29
C SER A 71 14.78 4.04 6.95
N PRO A 72 15.35 2.82 6.93
CA PRO A 72 14.83 1.66 7.67
C PRO A 72 14.66 1.89 9.18
N ASN A 73 15.34 2.90 9.74
CA ASN A 73 15.22 3.26 11.16
C ASN A 73 13.97 4.10 11.46
N THR A 74 13.25 4.57 10.43
CA THR A 74 12.03 5.35 10.62
C THR A 74 10.80 4.45 10.69
N PRO A 75 9.87 4.65 11.64
CA PRO A 75 8.69 3.79 11.81
C PRO A 75 7.81 3.67 10.56
N GLY A 76 7.82 4.68 9.69
CA GLY A 76 7.02 4.70 8.45
C GLY A 76 7.61 3.90 7.28
N TYR A 77 8.89 3.48 7.36
CA TYR A 77 9.57 2.83 6.24
C TYR A 77 9.10 1.40 6.02
N TRP A 78 9.14 0.56 7.05
CA TRP A 78 8.83 -0.87 6.94
C TRP A 78 7.39 -1.17 6.51
N PRO A 79 6.35 -0.48 7.01
CA PRO A 79 4.99 -0.65 6.50
C PRO A 79 4.88 -0.38 4.98
N VAL A 80 5.63 0.60 4.46
CA VAL A 80 5.66 0.90 3.03
C VAL A 80 6.43 -0.16 2.24
N ALA A 81 7.58 -0.62 2.76
CA ALA A 81 8.39 -1.65 2.13
C ALA A 81 7.63 -2.99 2.02
N TYR A 82 7.05 -3.47 3.14
CA TYR A 82 6.26 -4.70 3.13
C TYR A 82 5.05 -4.61 2.22
N LYS A 83 4.38 -3.45 2.16
CA LYS A 83 3.27 -3.24 1.23
C LYS A 83 3.72 -3.38 -0.22
N ARG A 84 4.87 -2.80 -0.59
CA ARG A 84 5.40 -2.93 -1.96
C ARG A 84 5.83 -4.35 -2.29
N LEU A 85 6.47 -5.06 -1.37
CA LEU A 85 6.83 -6.47 -1.56
C LEU A 85 5.58 -7.34 -1.79
N ALA A 86 4.53 -7.13 -0.98
CA ALA A 86 3.26 -7.84 -1.14
C ALA A 86 2.58 -7.53 -2.49
N GLU A 87 2.62 -6.28 -2.96
CA GLU A 87 2.09 -5.89 -4.28
C GLU A 87 2.89 -6.53 -5.43
N VAL A 88 4.21 -6.64 -5.31
CA VAL A 88 5.06 -7.28 -6.33
C VAL A 88 4.83 -8.78 -6.38
N ALA A 89 4.81 -9.47 -5.24
CA ALA A 89 4.50 -10.90 -5.19
C ALA A 89 3.11 -11.22 -5.75
N ASP A 90 2.11 -10.36 -5.48
CA ASP A 90 0.77 -10.50 -6.05
C ASP A 90 0.81 -10.46 -7.59
N ARG A 91 1.47 -9.44 -8.17
CA ARG A 91 1.62 -9.33 -9.64
C ARG A 91 2.38 -10.50 -10.23
N LEU A 92 3.51 -10.89 -9.63
CA LEU A 92 4.31 -12.02 -10.10
C LEU A 92 3.50 -13.31 -10.06
N SER A 93 2.78 -13.58 -8.97
CA SER A 93 1.93 -14.77 -8.85
C SER A 93 0.84 -14.83 -9.92
N THR A 94 0.21 -13.69 -10.24
CA THR A 94 -0.78 -13.60 -11.32
C THR A 94 -0.15 -13.84 -12.68
N SER A 95 0.98 -13.18 -12.98
CA SER A 95 1.67 -13.35 -14.28
C SER A 95 2.19 -14.78 -14.48
N LEU A 96 2.70 -15.43 -13.43
CA LEU A 96 3.11 -16.82 -13.48
C LEU A 96 1.92 -17.74 -13.77
N ARG A 97 0.78 -17.54 -13.09
CA ARG A 97 -0.45 -18.30 -13.37
C ARG A 97 -0.93 -18.13 -14.81
N GLU A 98 -0.90 -16.91 -15.33
CA GLU A 98 -1.28 -16.63 -16.71
C GLU A 98 -0.35 -17.34 -17.69
N ALA A 99 0.97 -17.28 -17.46
CA ALA A 99 1.96 -17.98 -18.28
C ALA A 99 1.88 -19.52 -18.19
N SER A 100 1.43 -20.05 -17.05
CA SER A 100 1.37 -21.50 -16.80
C SER A 100 0.38 -22.24 -17.70
N GLY A 101 -0.62 -21.56 -18.26
CA GLY A 101 -1.69 -22.18 -19.05
C GLY A 101 -1.19 -22.96 -20.27
N ASP A 102 -0.10 -22.50 -20.87
CA ASP A 102 0.44 -23.03 -22.12
C ASP A 102 1.64 -23.98 -21.91
N MET A 103 2.01 -24.26 -20.66
CA MET A 103 3.21 -25.04 -20.33
C MET A 103 2.97 -26.56 -20.27
N PRO A 104 4.01 -27.39 -20.49
CA PRO A 104 3.98 -28.82 -20.18
C PRO A 104 3.62 -29.09 -18.71
N PRO A 105 3.00 -30.24 -18.39
CA PRO A 105 2.55 -30.53 -17.03
C PRO A 105 3.66 -30.45 -15.97
N THR A 106 4.88 -30.90 -16.27
CA THR A 106 6.01 -30.89 -15.34
C THR A 106 6.42 -29.47 -14.96
N GLU A 107 6.54 -28.57 -15.95
CA GLU A 107 6.89 -27.15 -15.75
C GLU A 107 5.77 -26.42 -14.99
N ARG A 108 4.50 -26.77 -15.25
CA ARG A 108 3.36 -26.25 -14.47
C ARG A 108 3.45 -26.61 -12.99
N TYR A 109 3.90 -27.81 -12.65
CA TYR A 109 4.05 -28.23 -11.25
C TYR A 109 5.15 -27.45 -10.52
N GLU A 110 6.30 -27.24 -11.16
CA GLU A 110 7.39 -26.46 -10.59
C GLU A 110 6.96 -25.00 -10.35
N LEU A 111 6.31 -24.39 -11.35
CA LEU A 111 5.82 -23.02 -11.27
C LEU A 111 4.66 -22.86 -10.26
N ALA A 112 3.85 -23.90 -10.03
CA ALA A 112 2.84 -23.89 -8.98
C ALA A 112 3.47 -23.76 -7.58
N ALA A 113 4.60 -24.44 -7.33
CA ALA A 113 5.33 -24.32 -6.07
C ALA A 113 5.91 -22.91 -5.87
N GLU A 114 6.44 -22.30 -6.94
CA GLU A 114 6.92 -20.90 -6.89
C GLU A 114 5.80 -19.91 -6.60
N VAL A 115 4.64 -20.09 -7.25
CA VAL A 115 3.43 -19.28 -6.98
C VAL A 115 3.00 -19.42 -5.54
N GLU A 116 2.96 -20.64 -4.99
CA GLU A 116 2.58 -20.88 -3.60
C GLU A 116 3.54 -20.21 -2.60
N MET A 117 4.86 -20.31 -2.85
CA MET A 117 5.87 -19.60 -2.06
C MET A 117 5.66 -18.07 -2.09
N LEU A 118 5.39 -17.49 -3.26
CA LEU A 118 5.10 -16.05 -3.38
C LEU A 118 3.83 -15.66 -2.62
N GLU A 119 2.80 -16.50 -2.62
CA GLU A 119 1.58 -16.24 -1.87
C GLU A 119 1.77 -16.33 -0.35
N GLN A 120 2.62 -17.24 0.12
CA GLN A 120 3.01 -17.32 1.51
C GLN A 120 3.78 -16.07 1.94
N LEU A 121 4.82 -15.67 1.19
CA LEU A 121 5.59 -14.45 1.46
C LEU A 121 4.69 -13.20 1.47
N ARG A 122 3.74 -13.11 0.53
CA ARG A 122 2.73 -12.05 0.50
C ARG A 122 1.89 -12.02 1.79
N SER A 123 1.48 -13.18 2.29
CA SER A 123 0.72 -13.29 3.54
C SER A 123 1.56 -12.83 4.75
N GLU A 124 2.81 -13.29 4.83
CA GLU A 124 3.76 -12.92 5.87
C GLU A 124 4.02 -11.41 5.89
N TRP A 125 4.32 -10.80 4.74
CA TRP A 125 4.52 -9.35 4.65
C TRP A 125 3.26 -8.56 5.01
N ARG A 126 2.06 -9.03 4.63
CA ARG A 126 0.79 -8.41 5.08
C ARG A 126 0.61 -8.51 6.59
N ALA A 127 1.03 -9.61 7.21
CA ALA A 127 1.04 -9.73 8.66
C ALA A 127 2.06 -8.77 9.30
N SER A 128 3.29 -8.67 8.75
CA SER A 128 4.32 -7.76 9.23
C SER A 128 3.88 -6.29 9.18
N ILE A 129 3.05 -5.88 8.21
CA ILE A 129 2.47 -4.52 8.19
C ILE A 129 1.61 -4.27 9.43
N ARG A 130 0.78 -5.23 9.83
CA ARG A 130 -0.07 -5.08 11.04
C ARG A 130 0.80 -4.94 12.28
N THR A 131 1.83 -5.78 12.41
CA THR A 131 2.78 -5.75 13.53
C THR A 131 3.56 -4.42 13.58
N ALA A 132 4.03 -3.93 12.43
CA ALA A 132 4.79 -2.68 12.33
C ALA A 132 3.95 -1.42 12.58
N LEU A 133 2.63 -1.51 12.47
CA LEU A 133 1.69 -0.41 12.77
C LEU A 133 1.20 -0.43 14.22
N THR A 134 1.33 -1.54 14.94
CA THR A 134 1.09 -1.59 16.38
C THR A 134 2.22 -0.88 17.11
N PRO A 135 1.96 0.19 17.88
CA PRO A 135 2.98 0.78 18.73
C PRO A 135 3.41 -0.26 19.75
N VAL A 136 4.72 -0.50 19.84
CA VAL A 136 5.31 -1.24 20.97
C VAL A 136 5.00 -0.42 22.23
N ALA A 137 4.12 -0.96 23.08
CA ALA A 137 3.71 -0.36 24.34
C ALA A 137 4.81 -0.46 25.40
#